data_AF-K6TWA0-F1
#
_entry.id   AF-K6TWA0-F1
#
_cell.length_a   1.000
_cell.length_b   1.000
_cell.length_c   1.000
_cell.angle_alpha   90.00
_cell.angle_beta   90.00
_cell.angle_gamma   90.00
#
_symmetry.space_group_name_H-M   'P 1'
#
loop_
_entity.id
_entity.type
_entity.pdbx_description
1 polymer ?
#
loop_
_entity_poly.entity_id
_entity_poly.type
_entity_poly.pdbx_seq_one_letter_code
_entity_poly.pdbx_strand_id
1 'polypeptide(L)'
;MKLLKQDANAVMVVLPSDHYIQGEKNYIDTLSQAIEMANKRRCIVTLGIEPSRAETGYGYIEMGERTTGTIPTYKIARFTEKPNSEVAKDFILKGTYLWNSGMFVFRADVILREIEKYLPKLHKSLMEIYKSLGEENEEKTIKEQYELIDGISIDFGVMQRTRKAYVIKCDFNWDDMGSFGALSRLLSTDKNNNISKNVYIDECENCSIFGDKNLIIGFGIKDLVVVDAGDVILVMDKNKDQEIKHLLNKLNENQKYSKFL
;
A
#
# COMPACT_ATOMS: atom_id res chain seq x y z
N MET A 1 6.58 -20.18 -2.58
CA MET A 1 7.15 -21.45 -3.12
C MET A 1 8.30 -21.97 -2.26
N LYS A 2 9.41 -21.25 -2.09
CA LYS A 2 10.55 -21.70 -1.27
C LYS A 2 10.20 -22.04 0.18
N LEU A 3 9.37 -21.21 0.82
CA LEU A 3 8.85 -21.47 2.18
C LEU A 3 8.13 -22.83 2.28
N LEU A 4 7.40 -23.25 1.25
CA LEU A 4 6.69 -24.55 1.26
C LEU A 4 7.62 -25.76 1.18
N LYS A 5 8.86 -25.61 0.67
CA LYS A 5 9.87 -26.68 0.74
C LYS A 5 10.48 -26.80 2.15
N GLN A 6 10.46 -25.71 2.93
CA GLN A 6 11.03 -25.68 4.28
C GLN A 6 9.99 -26.02 5.36
N ASP A 7 8.78 -25.47 5.24
CA ASP A 7 7.66 -25.72 6.13
C ASP A 7 6.34 -25.72 5.34
N ALA A 8 5.67 -26.88 5.31
CA ALA A 8 4.39 -27.06 4.64
C ALA A 8 3.25 -26.24 5.27
N ASN A 9 3.43 -25.78 6.51
CA ASN A 9 2.48 -24.95 7.25
C ASN A 9 2.92 -23.48 7.38
N ALA A 10 3.97 -23.06 6.65
CA ALA A 10 4.54 -21.73 6.76
C ALA A 10 3.47 -20.62 6.64
N VAL A 11 3.41 -19.76 7.65
CA VAL A 11 2.63 -18.52 7.63
C VAL A 11 3.52 -17.41 7.07
N MET A 12 3.01 -16.71 6.07
CA MET A 12 3.63 -15.54 5.47
C MET A 12 2.99 -14.28 6.00
N VAL A 13 3.83 -13.32 6.38
CA VAL A 13 3.45 -11.93 6.65
C VAL A 13 4.03 -11.10 5.51
N VAL A 14 3.16 -10.48 4.72
CA VAL A 14 3.52 -9.66 3.55
C VAL A 14 3.27 -8.21 3.93
N LEU A 15 4.35 -7.42 3.94
CA LEU A 15 4.36 -6.03 4.39
C LEU A 15 4.95 -5.14 3.29
N PRO A 16 4.27 -4.04 2.91
CA PRO A 16 4.89 -2.99 2.11
C PRO A 16 6.04 -2.34 2.87
N SER A 17 7.11 -1.99 2.16
CA SER A 17 8.36 -1.47 2.75
C SER A 17 8.35 0.05 2.97
N ASP A 18 7.33 0.72 2.45
CA ASP A 18 7.21 2.17 2.30
C ASP A 18 6.10 2.78 3.16
N HIS A 19 5.50 2.00 4.08
CA HIS A 19 4.43 2.49 4.95
C HIS A 19 4.97 3.14 6.23
N TYR A 20 4.28 4.18 6.70
CA TYR A 20 4.47 4.75 8.02
C TYR A 20 3.53 4.08 9.02
N ILE A 21 4.05 3.63 10.16
CA ILE A 21 3.28 3.02 11.25
C ILE A 21 3.73 3.62 12.59
N GLN A 22 2.78 4.07 13.40
CA GLN A 22 3.02 4.52 14.76
C GLN A 22 2.05 3.83 15.73
N GLY A 23 2.60 3.29 16.82
CA GLY A 23 1.87 2.42 17.76
C GLY A 23 2.34 0.97 17.69
N GLU A 24 3.65 0.75 17.82
CA GLU A 24 4.32 -0.55 17.61
C GLU A 24 3.67 -1.70 18.36
N LYS A 25 3.31 -1.50 19.64
CA LYS A 25 2.65 -2.55 20.44
C LYS A 25 1.35 -3.02 19.80
N ASN A 26 0.45 -2.11 19.45
CA ASN A 26 -0.85 -2.44 18.84
C ASN A 26 -0.66 -3.10 17.47
N TYR A 27 0.36 -2.67 16.72
CA TYR A 27 0.72 -3.28 15.44
C TYR A 27 1.20 -4.73 15.60
N ILE A 28 2.12 -4.99 16.53
CA ILE A 28 2.63 -6.35 16.83
C ILE A 28 1.53 -7.26 17.38
N ASP A 29 0.67 -6.76 18.27
CA ASP A 29 -0.48 -7.51 18.79
C ASP A 29 -1.46 -7.87 17.66
N THR A 30 -1.70 -6.93 16.73
CA THR A 30 -2.52 -7.16 15.52
C THR A 30 -1.93 -8.24 14.63
N LEU A 31 -0.63 -8.18 14.34
CA LEU A 31 0.05 -9.19 13.52
C LEU A 31 0.01 -10.57 14.20
N SER A 32 0.20 -10.62 15.52
CA SER A 32 0.15 -11.87 16.29
C SER A 32 -1.22 -12.55 16.16
N GLN A 33 -2.31 -11.77 16.29
CA GLN A 33 -3.66 -12.29 16.08
C GLN A 33 -3.89 -12.73 14.62
N ALA A 34 -3.39 -11.97 13.64
CA ALA A 34 -3.51 -12.31 12.22
C ALA A 34 -2.81 -13.63 11.89
N ILE A 35 -1.60 -13.84 12.42
CA ILE A 35 -0.81 -15.07 12.26
C ILE A 35 -1.55 -16.27 12.85
N GLU A 36 -2.04 -16.14 14.09
CA GLU A 36 -2.80 -17.20 14.76
C GLU A 36 -4.05 -17.59 13.95
N MET A 37 -4.79 -16.59 13.50
CA MET A 37 -6.01 -16.78 12.73
C MET A 37 -5.75 -17.43 11.37
N ALA A 38 -4.78 -16.90 10.61
CA ALA A 38 -4.39 -17.42 9.31
C ALA A 38 -3.97 -18.90 9.42
N ASN A 39 -3.24 -19.26 10.48
CA ASN A 39 -2.80 -20.63 10.70
C ASN A 39 -3.98 -21.55 11.05
N LYS A 40 -4.78 -21.20 12.08
CA LYS A 40 -5.86 -22.05 12.59
C LYS A 40 -7.02 -22.20 11.61
N ARG A 41 -7.44 -21.11 10.96
CA ARG A 41 -8.62 -21.08 10.07
C ARG A 41 -8.27 -21.34 8.61
N ARG A 42 -6.98 -21.38 8.26
CA ARG A 42 -6.50 -21.52 6.87
C ARG A 42 -7.14 -20.46 5.95
N CYS A 43 -7.09 -19.22 6.40
CA CYS A 43 -7.69 -18.05 5.76
C CYS A 43 -6.63 -17.02 5.36
N ILE A 44 -7.07 -16.02 4.59
CA ILE A 44 -6.29 -14.81 4.31
C ILE A 44 -6.75 -13.73 5.28
N VAL A 45 -5.82 -13.08 5.95
CA VAL A 45 -6.09 -11.96 6.85
C VAL A 45 -5.45 -10.71 6.27
N THR A 46 -6.17 -9.60 6.26
CA THR A 46 -5.64 -8.27 5.96
C THR A 46 -5.88 -7.33 7.14
N LEU A 47 -5.17 -6.20 7.15
CA LEU A 47 -5.24 -5.19 8.19
C LEU A 47 -6.04 -4.00 7.65
N GLY A 48 -7.09 -3.64 8.36
CA GLY A 48 -8.03 -2.61 7.94
C GLY A 48 -7.89 -1.35 8.78
N ILE A 49 -7.68 -0.21 8.13
CA ILE A 49 -7.51 1.09 8.79
C ILE A 49 -8.83 1.87 8.73
N GLU A 50 -9.18 2.57 9.80
CA GLU A 50 -10.38 3.41 9.82
C GLU A 50 -10.23 4.60 8.86
N PRO A 51 -11.13 4.76 7.86
CA PRO A 51 -11.03 5.84 6.90
C PRO A 51 -11.27 7.20 7.56
N SER A 52 -10.33 8.12 7.40
CA SER A 52 -10.48 9.52 7.85
C SER A 52 -10.89 10.48 6.73
N ARG A 53 -10.85 10.05 5.46
CA ARG A 53 -11.19 10.84 4.28
C ARG A 53 -11.58 9.96 3.09
N ALA A 54 -12.24 10.53 2.08
CA ALA A 54 -12.60 9.83 0.84
C ALA A 54 -11.39 9.68 -0.09
N GLU A 55 -10.44 8.82 0.29
CA GLU A 55 -9.25 8.54 -0.50
C GLU A 55 -9.59 7.64 -1.69
N THR A 56 -9.21 8.02 -2.90
CA THR A 56 -9.45 7.22 -4.12
C THR A 56 -8.26 6.36 -4.50
N GLY A 57 -7.08 6.64 -3.92
CA GLY A 57 -5.86 5.87 -4.12
C GLY A 57 -5.82 4.53 -3.37
N TYR A 58 -6.72 4.30 -2.41
CA TYR A 58 -6.72 3.11 -1.54
C TYR A 58 -7.78 2.08 -1.94
N GLY A 59 -7.53 0.83 -1.57
CA GLY A 59 -8.58 -0.19 -1.52
C GLY A 59 -9.49 0.01 -0.30
N TYR A 60 -10.74 -0.41 -0.42
CA TYR A 60 -11.75 -0.39 0.65
C TYR A 60 -12.29 -1.80 0.90
N ILE A 61 -12.47 -2.11 2.18
CA ILE A 61 -12.90 -3.40 2.69
C ILE A 61 -14.21 -3.20 3.45
N GLU A 62 -15.30 -3.77 2.96
CA GLU A 62 -16.56 -3.81 3.69
C GLU A 62 -16.50 -4.91 4.76
N MET A 63 -16.70 -4.49 6.01
CA MET A 63 -16.82 -5.40 7.14
C MET A 63 -18.12 -6.19 7.05
N GLY A 64 -18.02 -7.52 7.08
CA GLY A 64 -19.15 -8.42 7.19
C GLY A 64 -19.36 -8.89 8.63
N GLU A 65 -19.59 -10.20 8.80
CA GLU A 65 -19.84 -10.80 10.11
C GLU A 65 -18.60 -10.74 11.00
N ARG A 66 -18.78 -10.29 12.25
CA ARG A 66 -17.73 -10.26 13.26
C ARG A 66 -17.37 -11.68 13.70
N THR A 67 -16.09 -11.97 13.79
CA THR A 67 -15.57 -13.24 14.32
C THR A 67 -15.11 -13.11 15.77
N THR A 68 -14.89 -14.25 16.42
CA THR A 68 -14.25 -14.31 17.74
C THR A 68 -12.77 -13.94 17.65
N GLY A 69 -12.30 -13.11 18.59
CA GLY A 69 -10.93 -12.61 18.68
C GLY A 69 -10.83 -11.46 19.68
N THR A 70 -9.62 -11.17 20.16
CA THR A 70 -9.37 -10.07 21.12
C THR A 70 -9.53 -8.72 20.44
N ILE A 71 -8.90 -8.56 19.27
CA ILE A 71 -9.01 -7.38 18.42
C ILE A 71 -10.18 -7.58 17.44
N PRO A 72 -11.06 -6.59 17.21
CA PRO A 72 -12.20 -6.72 16.32
C PRO A 72 -11.80 -7.24 14.93
N THR A 73 -12.36 -8.38 14.55
CA THR A 73 -12.08 -9.05 13.28
C THR A 73 -13.37 -9.41 12.59
N TYR A 74 -13.40 -9.26 11.28
CA TYR A 74 -14.59 -9.41 10.47
C TYR A 74 -14.29 -10.27 9.25
N LYS A 75 -15.25 -11.09 8.84
CA LYS A 75 -15.21 -11.67 7.49
C LYS A 75 -15.38 -10.54 6.48
N ILE A 76 -14.58 -10.54 5.42
CA ILE A 76 -14.73 -9.53 4.36
C ILE A 76 -16.03 -9.81 3.60
N ALA A 77 -16.94 -8.85 3.60
CA ALA A 77 -18.16 -8.91 2.79
C ALA A 77 -17.87 -8.55 1.34
N ARG A 78 -17.07 -7.49 1.15
CA ARG A 78 -16.67 -6.99 -0.17
C ARG A 78 -15.30 -6.33 -0.09
N PHE A 79 -14.54 -6.47 -1.17
CA PHE A 79 -13.29 -5.75 -1.39
C PHE A 79 -13.43 -4.92 -2.66
N THR A 80 -13.09 -3.63 -2.61
CA THR A 80 -13.17 -2.71 -3.75
C THR A 80 -11.86 -1.95 -3.87
N GLU A 81 -11.14 -2.09 -4.98
CA GLU A 81 -9.86 -1.42 -5.20
C GLU A 81 -10.09 -0.06 -5.88
N LYS A 82 -9.52 1.01 -5.31
CA LYS A 82 -9.45 2.37 -5.88
C LYS A 82 -10.78 2.86 -6.46
N PRO A 83 -11.82 3.03 -5.62
CA PRO A 83 -13.10 3.55 -6.06
C PRO A 83 -12.98 5.00 -6.56
N ASN A 84 -13.96 5.44 -7.34
CA ASN A 84 -14.08 6.86 -7.65
C ASN A 84 -14.49 7.67 -6.40
N SER A 85 -14.40 9.00 -6.49
CA SER A 85 -14.60 9.89 -5.35
C SER A 85 -16.02 9.84 -4.76
N GLU A 86 -17.05 9.62 -5.58
CA GLU A 86 -18.44 9.46 -5.12
C GLU A 86 -18.61 8.18 -4.30
N VAL A 87 -18.11 7.06 -4.82
CA VAL A 87 -18.16 5.77 -4.14
C VAL A 87 -17.33 5.78 -2.84
N ALA A 88 -16.17 6.44 -2.83
CA ALA A 88 -15.36 6.59 -1.62
C ALA A 88 -16.10 7.39 -0.52
N LYS A 89 -16.81 8.45 -0.89
CA LYS A 89 -17.65 9.21 0.05
C LYS A 89 -18.77 8.34 0.63
N ASP A 90 -19.46 7.58 -0.22
CA ASP A 90 -20.52 6.66 0.21
C ASP A 90 -20.01 5.60 1.19
N PHE A 91 -18.80 5.07 0.97
CA PHE A 91 -18.18 4.08 1.86
C PHE A 91 -17.94 4.64 3.27
N ILE A 92 -17.50 5.89 3.38
CA ILE A 92 -17.29 6.55 4.67
C ILE A 92 -18.62 6.81 5.38
N LEU A 93 -19.61 7.30 4.64
CA LEU A 93 -20.94 7.58 5.19
C LEU A 93 -21.61 6.32 5.75
N LYS A 94 -21.36 5.15 5.13
CA LYS A 94 -21.87 3.87 5.64
C LYS A 94 -21.21 3.45 6.96
N GLY A 95 -19.98 3.87 7.25
CA GLY A 95 -19.25 3.50 8.46
C GLY A 95 -18.89 2.02 8.59
N THR A 96 -19.18 1.21 7.56
CA THR A 96 -18.90 -0.25 7.53
C THR A 96 -17.65 -0.60 6.74
N TYR A 97 -16.92 0.39 6.21
CA TYR A 97 -15.75 0.20 5.38
C TYR A 97 -14.47 0.59 6.10
N LEU A 98 -13.40 -0.17 5.82
CA LEU A 98 -12.02 0.10 6.22
C LEU A 98 -11.16 0.32 4.99
N TRP A 99 -10.08 1.08 5.10
CA TRP A 99 -9.03 1.09 4.09
C TRP A 99 -8.23 -0.21 4.13
N ASN A 100 -7.89 -0.74 2.95
CA ASN A 100 -6.92 -1.81 2.79
C ASN A 100 -5.51 -1.26 3.03
N SER A 101 -4.82 -1.78 4.03
CA SER A 101 -3.46 -1.33 4.36
C SER A 101 -2.38 -1.95 3.46
N GLY A 102 -2.74 -2.79 2.48
CA GLY A 102 -1.78 -3.54 1.66
C GLY A 102 -0.99 -4.62 2.41
N MET A 103 -1.29 -4.85 3.69
CA MET A 103 -0.65 -5.87 4.51
C MET A 103 -1.49 -7.13 4.53
N PHE A 104 -0.84 -8.28 4.36
CA PHE A 104 -1.52 -9.57 4.31
C PHE A 104 -0.81 -10.62 5.16
N VAL A 105 -1.61 -11.46 5.80
CA VAL A 105 -1.14 -12.62 6.57
C VAL A 105 -1.90 -13.85 6.12
N PHE A 106 -1.18 -14.85 5.63
CA PHE A 106 -1.78 -16.10 5.15
C PHE A 106 -0.77 -17.22 5.18
N ARG A 107 -1.25 -18.46 5.24
CA ARG A 107 -0.39 -19.62 4.98
C ARG A 107 0.00 -19.68 3.51
N ALA A 108 1.23 -20.07 3.23
CA ALA A 108 1.77 -20.18 1.87
C ALA A 108 0.96 -21.17 0.99
N ASP A 109 0.44 -22.24 1.59
CA ASP A 109 -0.39 -23.23 0.89
C ASP A 109 -1.81 -22.71 0.61
N VAL A 110 -2.35 -21.86 1.48
CA VAL A 110 -3.67 -21.24 1.30
C VAL A 110 -3.63 -20.25 0.14
N ILE A 111 -2.66 -19.34 0.12
CA ILE A 111 -2.57 -18.37 -0.98
C ILE A 111 -2.31 -19.05 -2.32
N LEU A 112 -1.48 -20.10 -2.35
CA LEU A 112 -1.18 -20.83 -3.58
C LEU A 112 -2.45 -21.47 -4.18
N ARG A 113 -3.33 -22.04 -3.34
CA ARG A 113 -4.63 -22.58 -3.78
C ARG A 113 -5.59 -21.50 -4.28
N GLU A 114 -5.61 -20.32 -3.67
CA GLU A 114 -6.44 -19.23 -4.18
C GLU A 114 -5.87 -18.68 -5.50
N ILE A 115 -4.55 -18.62 -5.67
CA ILE A 115 -3.89 -18.30 -6.95
C ILE A 115 -4.19 -19.36 -8.00
N GLU A 116 -4.14 -20.65 -7.69
CA GLU A 116 -4.53 -21.73 -8.60
C GLU A 116 -5.96 -21.55 -9.12
N LYS A 117 -6.89 -21.22 -8.21
CA LYS A 117 -8.30 -21.04 -8.53
C LYS A 117 -8.59 -19.81 -9.39
N TYR A 118 -7.92 -18.68 -9.12
CA TYR A 118 -8.27 -17.39 -9.73
C TYR A 118 -7.30 -16.96 -10.82
N LEU A 119 -6.04 -17.39 -10.76
CA LEU A 119 -4.94 -17.04 -11.66
C LEU A 119 -4.18 -18.31 -12.11
N PRO A 120 -4.84 -19.27 -12.79
CA PRO A 120 -4.25 -20.57 -13.11
C PRO A 120 -2.97 -20.49 -13.97
N LYS A 121 -2.84 -19.47 -14.83
CA LYS A 121 -1.61 -19.21 -15.60
C LYS A 121 -0.43 -18.87 -14.68
N LEU A 122 -0.63 -17.92 -13.77
CA LEU A 122 0.37 -17.55 -12.76
C LEU A 122 0.74 -18.76 -11.89
N HIS A 123 -0.27 -19.53 -11.45
CA HIS A 123 -0.02 -20.75 -10.68
C HIS A 123 0.89 -21.73 -11.43
N LYS A 124 0.64 -21.97 -12.72
CA LYS A 124 1.48 -22.85 -13.54
C LYS A 124 2.94 -22.40 -13.55
N SER A 125 3.19 -21.11 -13.80
CA SER A 125 4.56 -20.55 -13.77
C SER A 125 5.22 -20.72 -12.40
N LEU A 126 4.48 -20.46 -11.31
CA LEU A 126 4.97 -20.65 -9.94
C LEU A 126 5.31 -22.12 -9.63
N MET A 127 4.56 -23.07 -10.21
CA MET A 127 4.83 -24.49 -10.04
C MET A 127 6.07 -24.96 -10.81
N GLU A 128 6.34 -24.42 -12.00
CA GLU A 128 7.59 -24.69 -12.71
C GLU A 128 8.80 -24.13 -11.92
N ILE A 129 8.70 -22.90 -11.40
CA ILE A 129 9.71 -22.34 -10.50
C ILE A 129 9.92 -23.23 -9.28
N TYR A 130 8.84 -23.72 -8.66
CA TYR A 130 8.94 -24.57 -7.48
C TYR A 130 9.70 -25.87 -7.73
N LYS A 131 9.53 -26.49 -8.90
CA LYS A 131 10.25 -27.71 -9.29
C LYS A 131 11.76 -27.46 -9.36
N SER A 132 12.18 -26.32 -9.91
CA SER A 132 13.60 -25.98 -10.07
C SER A 132 14.30 -25.45 -8.81
N LEU A 133 13.58 -25.21 -7.71
CA LEU A 133 14.21 -24.69 -6.49
C LEU A 133 15.24 -25.66 -5.91
N GLY A 134 16.48 -25.21 -5.72
CA GLY A 134 17.61 -25.99 -5.26
C GLY A 134 18.42 -26.68 -6.37
N GLU A 135 17.97 -26.57 -7.62
CA GLU A 135 18.64 -27.15 -8.79
C GLU A 135 19.60 -26.13 -9.43
N GLU A 136 20.58 -26.60 -10.21
CA GLU A 136 21.56 -25.74 -10.90
C GLU A 136 20.89 -24.74 -11.87
N ASN A 137 19.70 -25.06 -12.38
CA ASN A 137 18.94 -24.23 -13.30
C ASN A 137 17.89 -23.33 -12.62
N GLU A 138 17.90 -23.17 -11.29
CA GLU A 138 16.93 -22.36 -10.53
C GLU A 138 16.79 -20.94 -11.10
N GLU A 139 17.89 -20.19 -11.20
CA GLU A 139 17.88 -18.78 -11.63
C GLU A 139 17.37 -18.61 -13.07
N LYS A 140 17.81 -19.49 -13.97
CA LYS A 140 17.36 -19.50 -15.37
C LYS A 140 15.85 -19.75 -15.44
N THR A 141 15.35 -20.75 -14.71
CA THR A 141 13.93 -21.09 -14.69
C THR A 141 13.10 -19.94 -14.10
N ILE A 142 13.58 -19.30 -13.02
CA ILE A 142 12.92 -18.12 -12.45
C ILE A 142 12.78 -17.04 -13.51
N LYS A 143 13.86 -16.67 -14.21
CA LYS A 143 13.82 -15.62 -15.23
C LYS A 143 12.82 -15.96 -16.35
N GLU A 144 12.93 -17.15 -16.94
CA GLU A 144 12.07 -17.58 -18.05
C GLU A 144 10.59 -17.61 -17.63
N GLN A 145 10.28 -18.11 -16.43
CA GLN A 145 8.89 -18.15 -15.96
C GLN A 145 8.36 -16.76 -15.58
N TYR A 146 9.21 -15.85 -15.09
CA TYR A 146 8.79 -14.49 -14.74
C TYR A 146 8.43 -13.67 -15.98
N GLU A 147 9.13 -13.87 -17.10
CA GLU A 147 8.81 -13.24 -18.39
C GLU A 147 7.42 -13.64 -18.94
N LEU A 148 6.88 -14.78 -18.50
CA LEU A 148 5.54 -15.26 -18.87
C LEU A 148 4.42 -14.75 -17.95
N ILE A 149 4.75 -14.10 -16.83
CA ILE A 149 3.77 -13.65 -15.85
C ILE A 149 3.22 -12.28 -16.24
N ASP A 150 1.92 -12.25 -16.53
CA ASP A 150 1.17 -11.00 -16.65
C ASP A 150 1.13 -10.29 -15.29
N GLY A 151 1.67 -9.08 -15.20
CA GLY A 151 1.70 -8.30 -13.96
C GLY A 151 0.30 -7.98 -13.45
N ILE A 152 -0.05 -8.48 -12.26
CA ILE A 152 -1.36 -8.28 -11.63
C ILE A 152 -1.19 -8.14 -10.11
N SER A 153 -1.92 -7.21 -9.48
CA SER A 153 -1.88 -7.08 -8.02
C SER A 153 -2.63 -8.23 -7.34
N ILE A 154 -2.23 -8.56 -6.11
CA ILE A 154 -2.93 -9.55 -5.28
C ILE A 154 -4.34 -9.09 -4.92
N ASP A 155 -4.54 -7.78 -4.76
CA ASP A 155 -5.83 -7.16 -4.46
C ASP A 155 -6.86 -7.50 -5.53
N PHE A 156 -6.50 -7.28 -6.79
CA PHE A 156 -7.37 -7.54 -7.93
C PHE A 156 -7.42 -9.04 -8.27
N GLY A 157 -6.27 -9.70 -8.29
CA GLY A 157 -6.16 -11.09 -8.73
C GLY A 157 -6.75 -12.11 -7.76
N VAL A 158 -6.72 -11.83 -6.46
CA VAL A 158 -7.16 -12.75 -5.40
C VAL A 158 -8.18 -12.11 -4.46
N MET A 159 -7.89 -10.95 -3.86
CA MET A 159 -8.69 -10.42 -2.75
C MET A 159 -10.12 -10.04 -3.13
N GLN A 160 -10.33 -9.49 -4.33
CA GLN A 160 -11.68 -9.22 -4.84
C GLN A 160 -12.54 -10.47 -5.11
N ARG A 161 -11.91 -11.65 -5.20
CA ARG A 161 -12.57 -12.90 -5.64
C ARG A 161 -12.66 -13.95 -4.55
N THR A 162 -11.74 -13.93 -3.58
CA THR A 162 -11.69 -14.93 -2.51
C THR A 162 -12.86 -14.79 -1.54
N ARG A 163 -13.32 -15.93 -1.01
CA ARG A 163 -14.33 -16.00 0.06
C ARG A 163 -13.73 -16.38 1.42
N LYS A 164 -12.39 -16.48 1.49
CA LYS A 164 -11.64 -16.88 2.69
C LYS A 164 -10.89 -15.71 3.32
N ALA A 165 -11.28 -14.48 3.01
CA ALA A 165 -10.62 -13.30 3.53
C ALA A 165 -11.32 -12.73 4.76
N TYR A 166 -10.50 -12.27 5.70
CA TYR A 166 -10.88 -11.60 6.93
C TYR A 166 -10.07 -10.33 7.07
N VAL A 167 -10.63 -9.35 7.78
CA VAL A 167 -9.99 -8.09 8.10
C VAL A 167 -9.96 -7.89 9.60
N ILE A 168 -8.80 -7.55 10.15
CA ILE A 168 -8.68 -7.06 11.52
C ILE A 168 -8.81 -5.54 11.47
N LYS A 169 -9.75 -4.96 12.23
CA LYS A 169 -9.86 -3.51 12.38
C LYS A 169 -8.72 -3.05 13.30
N CYS A 170 -7.79 -2.31 12.74
CA CYS A 170 -6.58 -1.86 13.41
C CYS A 170 -6.82 -0.63 14.29
N ASP A 171 -6.03 -0.51 15.35
CA ASP A 171 -6.01 0.64 16.26
C ASP A 171 -4.57 1.14 16.41
N PHE A 172 -4.01 1.64 15.31
CA PHE A 172 -2.71 2.30 15.24
C PHE A 172 -2.69 3.30 14.08
N ASN A 173 -1.77 4.25 14.13
CA ASN A 173 -1.61 5.24 13.06
C ASN A 173 -0.89 4.58 11.88
N TRP A 174 -1.47 4.74 10.69
CA TRP A 174 -0.94 4.20 9.44
C TRP A 174 -1.09 5.21 8.32
N ASP A 175 -0.09 5.29 7.45
CA ASP A 175 -0.14 6.01 6.18
C ASP A 175 0.69 5.27 5.12
N ASP A 176 0.23 5.25 3.87
CA ASP A 176 0.94 4.58 2.77
C ASP A 176 2.07 5.43 2.18
N MET A 177 2.22 6.68 2.64
CA MET A 177 3.29 7.60 2.23
C MET A 177 3.37 7.81 0.71
N GLY A 178 2.29 7.52 -0.01
CA GLY A 178 2.28 7.46 -1.48
C GLY A 178 2.07 8.81 -2.18
N SER A 179 1.99 9.91 -1.42
CA SER A 179 1.57 11.23 -1.91
C SER A 179 2.28 12.35 -1.15
N PHE A 180 2.50 13.51 -1.78
CA PHE A 180 3.04 14.68 -1.06
C PHE A 180 2.09 15.17 0.02
N GLY A 181 0.78 14.99 -0.17
CA GLY A 181 -0.21 15.20 0.87
C GLY A 181 0.08 14.37 2.12
N ALA A 182 0.34 13.06 1.97
CA ALA A 182 0.72 12.16 3.06
C ALA A 182 2.05 12.58 3.71
N LEU A 183 3.09 12.79 2.89
CA LEU A 183 4.42 13.21 3.37
C LEU A 183 4.36 14.51 4.16
N SER A 184 3.51 15.44 3.76
CA SER A 184 3.39 16.74 4.43
C SER A 184 2.90 16.64 5.88
N ARG A 185 2.29 15.52 6.28
CA ARG A 185 1.84 15.28 7.67
C ARG A 185 2.99 15.00 8.63
N LEU A 186 4.16 14.65 8.11
CA LEU A 186 5.37 14.48 8.91
C LEU A 186 6.13 15.80 9.11
N LEU A 187 5.67 16.88 8.47
CA LEU A 187 6.29 18.19 8.57
C LEU A 187 5.77 18.98 9.77
N SER A 188 6.50 20.04 10.13
CA SER A 188 6.04 21.00 11.12
C SER A 188 4.99 21.94 10.50
N THR A 189 3.99 22.35 11.27
CA THR A 189 2.96 23.27 10.80
C THR A 189 3.27 24.72 11.20
N ASP A 190 3.24 25.65 10.24
CA ASP A 190 3.33 27.11 10.45
C ASP A 190 2.19 27.83 9.71
N LYS A 191 1.27 28.45 10.47
CA LYS A 191 0.12 29.23 9.95
C LYS A 191 -0.63 28.53 8.79
N ASN A 192 -1.00 27.26 8.98
CA ASN A 192 -1.65 26.39 7.98
C ASN A 192 -0.79 25.92 6.80
N ASN A 193 0.53 26.08 6.86
CA ASN A 193 1.47 25.50 5.91
C ASN A 193 2.24 24.36 6.57
N ASN A 194 2.61 23.34 5.80
CA ASN A 194 3.46 22.25 6.25
C ASN A 194 4.87 22.49 5.72
N ILE A 195 5.85 22.69 6.60
CA ILE A 195 7.22 23.05 6.24
C ILE A 195 8.25 22.14 6.91
N SER A 196 9.31 21.80 6.17
CA SER A 196 10.51 21.17 6.73
C SER A 196 11.56 22.23 7.13
N LYS A 197 12.79 21.77 7.42
CA LYS A 197 13.95 22.64 7.66
C LYS A 197 14.29 23.48 6.42
N ASN A 198 15.03 24.57 6.63
CA ASN A 198 15.53 25.45 5.57
C ASN A 198 14.41 26.05 4.69
N VAL A 199 13.29 26.39 5.32
CA VAL A 199 12.15 27.06 4.69
C VAL A 199 11.85 28.35 5.44
N TYR A 200 11.67 29.45 4.71
CA TYR A 200 11.07 30.68 5.20
C TYR A 200 9.80 30.96 4.40
N ILE A 201 8.71 31.29 5.09
CA ILE A 201 7.44 31.65 4.46
C ILE A 201 6.91 32.95 5.02
N ASP A 202 6.32 33.75 4.15
CA ASP A 202 5.53 34.91 4.51
C ASP A 202 4.34 35.07 3.54
N GLU A 203 3.19 35.51 4.05
CA GLU A 203 1.92 35.59 3.30
C GLU A 203 1.51 34.30 2.54
N CYS A 204 1.94 33.13 3.00
CA CYS A 204 1.66 31.83 2.37
C CYS A 204 0.47 31.11 2.99
N GLU A 205 -0.28 30.36 2.18
CA GLU A 205 -1.46 29.61 2.65
C GLU A 205 -1.52 28.20 2.05
N ASN A 206 -1.79 27.18 2.89
CA ASN A 206 -2.00 25.79 2.49
C ASN A 206 -0.86 25.17 1.64
N CYS A 207 0.38 25.65 1.79
CA CYS A 207 1.54 25.10 1.07
C CYS A 207 2.15 23.91 1.82
N SER A 208 2.75 22.98 1.09
CA SER A 208 3.61 21.90 1.61
C SER A 208 5.01 22.07 1.04
N ILE A 209 5.96 22.54 1.85
CA ILE A 209 7.31 22.91 1.41
C ILE A 209 8.34 22.00 2.07
N PHE A 210 8.99 21.19 1.25
CA PHE A 210 10.02 20.23 1.62
C PHE A 210 11.39 20.80 1.22
N GLY A 211 11.96 21.65 2.07
CA GLY A 211 13.34 22.10 1.99
C GLY A 211 14.34 21.06 2.50
N ASP A 212 15.53 21.05 1.89
CA ASP A 212 16.68 20.26 2.35
C ASP A 212 18.00 21.03 2.23
N LYS A 213 18.58 21.10 1.03
CA LYS A 213 19.92 21.65 0.78
C LYS A 213 19.88 23.17 0.60
N ASN A 214 18.91 23.65 -0.17
CA ASN A 214 18.72 25.04 -0.51
C ASN A 214 17.71 25.69 0.45
N LEU A 215 17.89 26.99 0.73
CA LEU A 215 16.86 27.77 1.40
C LEU A 215 15.70 28.02 0.43
N ILE A 216 14.50 27.58 0.80
CA ILE A 216 13.27 27.90 0.07
C ILE A 216 12.61 29.11 0.73
N ILE A 217 12.32 30.15 -0.06
CA ILE A 217 11.59 31.35 0.37
C ILE A 217 10.25 31.39 -0.36
N GLY A 218 9.16 31.20 0.38
CA GLY A 218 7.79 31.38 -0.10
C GLY A 218 7.27 32.76 0.29
N PHE A 219 6.73 33.51 -0.68
CA PHE A 219 6.10 34.80 -0.42
C PHE A 219 4.80 34.96 -1.22
N GLY A 220 3.67 35.12 -0.55
CA GLY A 220 2.37 35.37 -1.19
C GLY A 220 1.80 34.20 -2.01
N ILE A 221 2.28 32.98 -1.81
CA ILE A 221 1.89 31.78 -2.58
C ILE A 221 0.83 30.94 -1.84
N LYS A 222 -0.01 30.25 -2.61
CA LYS A 222 -1.08 29.42 -2.06
C LYS A 222 -1.20 28.08 -2.78
N ASP A 223 -1.61 27.05 -2.04
CA ASP A 223 -1.97 25.73 -2.58
C ASP A 223 -0.83 25.05 -3.39
N LEU A 224 0.43 25.24 -2.98
CA LEU A 224 1.59 24.65 -3.66
C LEU A 224 2.24 23.53 -2.86
N VAL A 225 2.80 22.56 -3.58
CA VAL A 225 3.85 21.67 -3.10
C VAL A 225 5.17 22.13 -3.70
N VAL A 226 6.17 22.35 -2.85
CA VAL A 226 7.53 22.69 -3.27
C VAL A 226 8.51 21.70 -2.65
N VAL A 227 9.37 21.09 -3.45
CA VAL A 227 10.32 20.07 -2.99
C VAL A 227 11.70 20.40 -3.52
N ASP A 228 12.66 20.55 -2.61
CA ASP A 228 14.08 20.58 -2.93
C ASP A 228 14.65 19.17 -2.80
N ALA A 229 14.87 18.51 -3.95
CA ALA A 229 15.50 17.20 -4.03
C ALA A 229 17.02 17.29 -4.32
N GLY A 230 17.61 18.48 -4.17
CA GLY A 230 19.05 18.71 -4.33
C GLY A 230 19.45 19.11 -5.75
N ASP A 231 19.33 18.21 -6.73
CA ASP A 231 19.61 18.50 -8.14
C ASP A 231 18.34 18.88 -8.93
N VAL A 232 17.16 18.63 -8.35
CA VAL A 232 15.85 18.99 -8.90
C VAL A 232 15.04 19.76 -7.85
N ILE A 233 14.32 20.78 -8.31
CA ILE A 233 13.26 21.43 -7.55
C ILE A 233 11.93 21.13 -8.23
N LEU A 234 11.00 20.52 -7.49
CA LEU A 234 9.62 20.35 -7.93
C LEU A 234 8.77 21.48 -7.36
N VAL A 235 8.00 22.14 -8.22
CA VAL A 235 6.96 23.10 -7.82
C VAL A 235 5.68 22.68 -8.53
N MET A 236 4.62 22.42 -7.77
CA MET A 236 3.35 21.99 -8.33
C MET A 236 2.17 22.48 -7.52
N ASP A 237 1.02 22.55 -8.19
CA ASP A 237 -0.29 22.67 -7.53
C ASP A 237 -0.52 21.45 -6.63
N LYS A 238 -0.83 21.70 -5.36
CA LYS A 238 -1.09 20.67 -4.34
C LYS A 238 -2.23 19.74 -4.72
N ASN A 239 -3.17 20.19 -5.55
CA ASN A 239 -4.31 19.38 -5.99
C ASN A 239 -3.96 18.39 -7.11
N LYS A 240 -2.75 18.47 -7.69
CA LYS A 240 -2.29 17.60 -8.78
C LYS A 240 -1.44 16.41 -8.33
N ASP A 241 -1.41 16.11 -7.04
CA ASP A 241 -0.57 15.05 -6.44
C ASP A 241 -0.74 13.69 -7.15
N GLN A 242 -1.98 13.33 -7.50
CA GLN A 242 -2.30 12.09 -8.21
C GLN A 242 -1.77 12.03 -9.66
N GLU A 243 -1.49 13.18 -10.28
CA GLU A 243 -1.01 13.27 -11.68
C GLU A 243 0.53 13.13 -11.78
N ILE A 244 1.26 13.10 -10.66
CA ILE A 244 2.73 13.05 -10.65
C ILE A 244 3.28 11.86 -11.43
N LYS A 245 2.68 10.67 -11.27
CA LYS A 245 3.14 9.47 -12.00
C LYS A 245 3.11 9.66 -13.51
N HIS A 246 2.07 10.33 -14.00
CA HIS A 246 1.95 10.64 -15.43
C HIS A 246 2.96 11.70 -15.87
N LEU A 247 3.25 12.70 -15.04
CA LEU A 247 4.33 13.66 -15.29
C LEU A 247 5.70 12.97 -15.36
N LEU A 248 6.02 12.09 -14.42
CA LEU A 248 7.29 11.35 -14.39
C LEU A 248 7.47 10.48 -15.64
N ASN A 249 6.42 9.80 -16.10
CA ASN A 249 6.47 9.02 -17.34
C ASN A 249 6.82 9.90 -18.55
N LYS A 250 6.17 11.07 -18.68
CA LYS A 250 6.46 12.03 -19.76
C LYS A 250 7.88 12.57 -19.71
N LEU A 251 8.41 12.82 -18.51
CA LEU A 251 9.78 13.32 -18.35
C LEU A 251 10.81 12.22 -18.65
N ASN A 252 10.52 10.95 -18.32
CA ASN A 252 11.37 9.79 -18.63
C ASN A 252 11.51 9.52 -20.14
N GLU A 253 10.47 9.81 -20.93
CA GLU A 253 10.54 9.71 -22.40
C GLU A 253 11.51 10.72 -23.03
N ASN A 254 11.88 11.77 -22.29
CA ASN A 254 12.80 12.80 -22.75
C ASN A 254 14.21 12.58 -22.18
N GLN A 255 15.15 12.17 -23.04
CA GLN A 255 16.55 11.90 -22.68
C GLN A 255 17.25 13.07 -21.96
N LYS A 256 16.79 14.31 -22.15
CA LYS A 256 17.36 15.47 -21.45
C LYS A 256 17.07 15.45 -19.95
N TYR A 257 15.89 14.95 -19.58
CA TYR A 257 15.37 15.01 -18.21
C TYR A 257 15.48 13.66 -17.48
N SER A 258 15.61 12.54 -18.20
CA SER A 258 15.72 11.20 -17.61
C SER A 258 16.89 11.02 -16.62
N LYS A 259 17.93 11.84 -16.71
CA LYS A 259 19.08 11.80 -15.77
C LYS A 259 18.78 12.39 -14.38
N PHE A 260 17.63 13.03 -14.22
CA PHE A 260 17.18 13.71 -13.01
C PHE A 260 15.97 13.01 -12.36
N LEU A 261 15.58 11.85 -12.88
CA LEU A 261 14.48 11.01 -12.40
C LEU A 261 15.04 9.71 -11.82
#